data_AF-A0A972TS21-F1
#
_entry.id   AF-A0A972TS21-F1
#
_cell.length_a   1.000
_cell.length_b   1.000
_cell.length_c   1.000
_cell.angle_alpha   90.00
_cell.angle_beta   90.00
_cell.angle_gamma   90.00
#
_symmetry.space_group_name_H-M   'P 1'
#
loop_
_entity.id
_entity.type
_entity.pdbx_description
1 polymer ?
#
loop_
_entity_poly.entity_id
_entity_poly.type
_entity_poly.pdbx_seq_one_letter_code
_entity_poly.pdbx_strand_id
1 'polypeptide(L)'
;MKNKWTVFLILLLGLNFSLLAEEPDSDSRSRHHYVNFSLFYPVSINQSKSDSVNFNLSLLYGHVGYVRGLDLAGLASAVEEELKGVQIAGLIGVSGEDVIGAQIAGVFSVAGERLSGFQISGGISVCGEILHGFQASGLISVTGNEFRGIQTTGGINVTGEYFQGLQTSGLINVTGSQFYGIQATGGINVVGETFRGLQVSGLINVAGESFKGIQATGAFNITGGTFKGLQVAGGFNIVGDQLSGLQVGTFNVTSYSTGAQIGIFNAAGEMNGFQLGLVNHSQETPGVPVGLVNISKFDGRIKWISWANNISGINSGVKFTVRNLYSIVALGGINIYKDITQSLTYAGFYGISVPLGRFYLNTDIGYMYMDNKNIFRSRSGEIDQQVIMVRGFLNWELSNKLSLFAGSGLSYISDSRFLARSGEYRPLFFAGLEVF
;
A
#
# COMPACT_ATOMS: atom_id res chain seq x y z
N MET A 1 9.17 -11.08 19.23
CA MET A 1 10.26 -12.02 19.62
C MET A 1 10.46 -13.25 18.69
N LYS A 2 9.66 -13.51 17.64
CA LYS A 2 9.85 -14.71 16.77
C LYS A 2 10.51 -14.49 15.39
N ASN A 3 10.78 -13.25 14.97
CA ASN A 3 11.37 -12.97 13.64
C ASN A 3 12.89 -12.69 13.65
N LYS A 4 13.55 -12.70 14.83
CA LYS A 4 15.01 -12.54 14.92
C LYS A 4 15.78 -13.73 14.31
N TRP A 5 15.16 -14.91 14.22
CA TRP A 5 15.82 -16.14 13.75
C TRP A 5 16.05 -16.22 12.24
N THR A 6 15.24 -15.56 11.41
CA THR A 6 15.37 -15.66 9.94
C THR A 6 16.50 -14.78 9.40
N VAL A 7 16.68 -13.58 9.98
CA VAL A 7 17.84 -12.71 9.71
C VAL A 7 19.10 -13.32 10.32
N PHE A 8 19.00 -13.96 11.49
CA PHE A 8 20.08 -14.76 12.10
C PHE A 8 20.50 -15.94 11.22
N LEU A 9 19.58 -16.60 10.50
CA LEU A 9 19.90 -17.71 9.58
C LEU A 9 20.63 -17.24 8.31
N ILE A 10 20.30 -16.04 7.79
CA ILE A 10 20.98 -15.42 6.63
C ILE A 10 22.36 -14.91 7.06
N LEU A 11 22.48 -14.34 8.27
CA LEU A 11 23.76 -14.04 8.91
C LEU A 11 24.60 -15.32 9.11
N LEU A 12 24.00 -16.45 9.52
CA LEU A 12 24.70 -17.73 9.70
C LEU A 12 25.29 -18.31 8.40
N LEU A 13 24.63 -18.08 7.26
CA LEU A 13 25.14 -18.50 5.95
C LEU A 13 26.28 -17.58 5.45
N GLY A 14 26.31 -16.31 5.87
CA GLY A 14 27.44 -15.39 5.64
C GLY A 14 28.60 -15.55 6.63
N LEU A 15 28.32 -15.96 7.88
CA LEU A 15 29.28 -16.09 8.99
C LEU A 15 30.07 -17.40 9.02
N ASN A 16 29.77 -18.38 8.17
CA ASN A 16 30.55 -19.62 8.13
C ASN A 16 31.97 -19.44 7.56
N PHE A 17 32.36 -18.24 7.11
CA PHE A 17 33.76 -17.93 6.77
C PHE A 17 34.61 -17.48 7.96
N SER A 18 34.00 -17.03 9.06
CA SER A 18 34.73 -16.66 10.29
C SER A 18 35.20 -17.88 11.09
N LEU A 19 34.67 -19.07 10.79
CA LEU A 19 34.99 -20.33 11.47
C LEU A 19 36.27 -21.02 10.98
N LEU A 20 37.05 -20.39 10.09
CA LEU A 20 38.41 -20.83 9.74
C LEU A 20 39.54 -20.00 10.40
N ALA A 21 39.23 -19.09 11.32
CA ALA A 21 40.25 -18.35 12.06
C ALA A 21 40.75 -19.17 13.27
N GLU A 22 41.90 -19.81 13.07
CA GLU A 22 42.74 -20.52 14.05
C GLU A 22 43.17 -19.60 15.22
N GLU A 23 43.31 -20.19 16.42
CA GLU A 23 43.54 -19.57 17.74
C GLU A 23 44.60 -18.44 17.76
N PRO A 24 44.45 -17.44 18.65
CA PRO A 24 45.39 -16.32 18.72
C PRO A 24 46.72 -16.77 19.36
N ASP A 25 47.79 -16.68 18.58
CA ASP A 25 49.14 -16.84 19.09
C ASP A 25 49.51 -15.58 19.88
N SER A 26 49.60 -15.73 21.20
CA SER A 26 49.96 -14.66 22.11
C SER A 26 51.44 -14.30 21.95
N ASP A 27 51.72 -13.00 21.83
CA ASP A 27 53.01 -12.34 22.12
C ASP A 27 53.88 -11.89 20.93
N SER A 28 53.33 -11.04 20.05
CA SER A 28 54.15 -10.27 19.08
C SER A 28 53.90 -8.75 19.21
N ARG A 29 54.98 -7.99 19.43
CA ARG A 29 54.96 -6.51 19.40
C ARG A 29 54.45 -6.05 18.04
N SER A 30 53.36 -5.29 18.00
CA SER A 30 52.85 -4.69 16.78
C SER A 30 53.90 -3.79 16.12
N ARG A 31 54.18 -4.05 14.85
CA ARG A 31 55.12 -3.28 14.03
C ARG A 31 54.36 -2.50 12.97
N HIS A 32 54.96 -1.38 12.57
CA HIS A 32 54.44 -0.54 11.49
C HIS A 32 55.27 -0.75 10.23
N HIS A 33 54.62 -1.14 9.15
CA HIS A 33 55.23 -1.34 7.84
C HIS A 33 54.64 -0.36 6.83
N TYR A 34 55.48 0.32 6.05
CA TYR A 34 54.97 1.21 4.99
C TYR A 34 54.32 0.43 3.84
N VAL A 35 54.90 -0.74 3.52
CA VAL A 35 54.51 -1.57 2.37
C VAL A 35 54.54 -3.04 2.80
N ASN A 36 53.47 -3.77 2.51
CA ASN A 36 53.40 -5.22 2.63
C ASN A 36 53.08 -5.85 1.27
N PHE A 37 53.80 -6.91 0.94
CA PHE A 37 53.49 -7.77 -0.20
C PHE A 37 53.21 -9.17 0.33
N SER A 38 52.10 -9.78 -0.10
CA SER A 38 51.77 -11.17 0.20
C SER A 38 51.35 -11.96 -1.03
N LEU A 39 51.77 -13.22 -1.10
CA LEU A 39 51.28 -14.15 -2.12
C LEU A 39 50.02 -14.86 -1.61
N PHE A 40 50.14 -15.50 -0.45
CA PHE A 40 49.09 -16.15 0.33
C PHE A 40 49.59 -16.17 1.78
N TYR A 41 48.84 -15.65 2.76
CA TYR A 41 49.25 -15.72 4.17
C TYR A 41 49.51 -17.19 4.59
N PRO A 42 50.64 -17.53 5.24
CA PRO A 42 51.63 -16.65 5.88
C PRO A 42 52.85 -16.28 5.02
N VAL A 43 52.85 -16.54 3.71
CA VAL A 43 53.90 -16.08 2.78
C VAL A 43 53.71 -14.59 2.50
N SER A 44 54.07 -13.78 3.50
CA SER A 44 53.94 -12.32 3.54
C SER A 44 55.13 -11.66 4.23
N ILE A 45 55.39 -10.39 3.88
CA ILE A 45 56.39 -9.56 4.60
C ILE A 45 55.90 -9.31 6.04
N ASN A 46 54.58 -9.17 6.20
CA ASN A 46 53.92 -9.18 7.50
C ASN A 46 53.90 -10.61 8.10
N GLN A 47 54.39 -10.75 9.33
CA GLN A 47 54.42 -12.03 10.05
C GLN A 47 53.46 -12.06 11.26
N SER A 48 52.77 -10.96 11.55
CA SER A 48 51.87 -10.87 12.70
C SER A 48 50.48 -10.33 12.34
N LYS A 49 49.46 -10.91 12.98
CA LYS A 49 48.07 -10.47 12.91
C LYS A 49 47.83 -9.09 13.57
N SER A 50 48.81 -8.53 14.30
CA SER A 50 48.69 -7.21 14.96
C SER A 50 49.44 -6.08 14.25
N ASP A 51 50.11 -6.36 13.13
CA ASP A 51 50.91 -5.36 12.42
C ASP A 51 50.04 -4.37 11.63
N SER A 52 50.53 -3.12 11.54
CA SER A 52 49.87 -2.03 10.81
C SER A 52 50.59 -1.70 9.52
N VAL A 53 49.83 -1.49 8.45
CA VAL A 53 50.38 -1.28 7.11
C VAL A 53 49.73 -0.08 6.40
N ASN A 54 50.50 0.73 5.67
CA ASN A 54 49.94 1.82 4.85
C ASN A 54 49.53 1.36 3.44
N PHE A 55 50.35 0.50 2.81
CA PHE A 55 50.06 -0.09 1.51
C PHE A 55 50.20 -1.62 1.57
N ASN A 56 49.10 -2.35 1.40
CA ASN A 56 49.08 -3.80 1.31
C ASN A 56 48.78 -4.24 -0.13
N LEU A 57 49.60 -5.13 -0.70
CA LEU A 57 49.35 -5.78 -1.97
C LEU A 57 49.40 -7.30 -1.80
N SER A 58 48.29 -7.96 -2.07
CA SER A 58 48.11 -9.40 -1.92
C SER A 58 47.65 -10.04 -3.22
N LEU A 59 48.25 -11.15 -3.65
CA LEU A 59 47.83 -11.83 -4.89
C LEU A 59 46.63 -12.77 -4.66
N LEU A 60 46.77 -13.77 -3.77
CA LEU A 60 45.72 -14.75 -3.48
C LEU A 60 45.01 -14.45 -2.18
N TYR A 61 45.76 -14.28 -1.08
CA TYR A 61 45.19 -14.02 0.24
C TYR A 61 46.08 -13.08 1.05
N GLY A 62 45.51 -11.94 1.45
CA GLY A 62 46.09 -11.00 2.40
C GLY A 62 45.47 -11.14 3.77
N HIS A 63 46.30 -11.18 4.82
CA HIS A 63 45.85 -11.09 6.20
C HIS A 63 46.74 -10.08 6.92
N VAL A 64 46.13 -8.99 7.41
CA VAL A 64 46.84 -7.86 8.04
C VAL A 64 46.04 -7.42 9.27
N GLY A 65 46.70 -6.90 10.31
CA GLY A 65 45.99 -6.38 11.49
C GLY A 65 45.26 -5.10 11.20
N TYR A 66 46.01 -4.04 10.87
CA TYR A 66 45.46 -2.72 10.56
C TYR A 66 45.92 -2.21 9.21
N VAL A 67 45.04 -1.50 8.50
CA VAL A 67 45.40 -0.80 7.27
C VAL A 67 45.11 0.69 7.39
N ARG A 68 46.12 1.54 7.12
CA ARG A 68 46.03 3.00 7.09
C ARG A 68 46.46 3.54 5.74
N GLY A 69 45.62 3.35 4.72
CA GLY A 69 45.92 3.78 3.36
C GLY A 69 45.21 2.91 2.33
N LEU A 70 45.94 2.02 1.67
CA LEU A 70 45.44 1.24 0.55
C LEU A 70 45.70 -0.26 0.75
N ASP A 71 44.64 -1.07 0.62
CA ASP A 71 44.69 -2.52 0.60
C ASP A 71 44.19 -3.04 -0.75
N LEU A 72 45.05 -3.72 -1.50
CA LEU A 72 44.75 -4.31 -2.80
C LEU A 72 44.95 -5.82 -2.74
N ALA A 73 43.87 -6.59 -2.97
CA ALA A 73 43.93 -8.03 -3.01
C ALA A 73 43.37 -8.62 -4.31
N GLY A 74 44.13 -9.53 -4.93
CA GLY A 74 43.73 -10.20 -6.16
C GLY A 74 42.53 -11.15 -5.99
N LEU A 75 42.43 -11.89 -4.88
CA LEU A 75 41.24 -12.70 -4.56
C LEU A 75 40.63 -12.31 -3.21
N ALA A 76 41.36 -12.44 -2.11
CA ALA A 76 40.82 -12.22 -0.78
C ALA A 76 41.74 -11.35 0.10
N SER A 77 41.12 -10.47 0.89
CA SER A 77 41.79 -9.70 1.95
C SER A 77 41.00 -9.76 3.25
N ALA A 78 41.71 -10.03 4.35
CA ALA A 78 41.23 -9.94 5.71
C ALA A 78 42.05 -8.91 6.49
N VAL A 79 41.40 -7.83 6.90
CA VAL A 79 41.91 -6.87 7.89
C VAL A 79 41.31 -7.27 9.23
N GLU A 80 42.13 -7.72 10.17
CA GLU A 80 41.65 -8.27 11.45
C GLU A 80 40.92 -7.22 12.28
N GLU A 81 41.44 -5.99 12.29
CA GLU A 81 40.88 -4.90 13.07
C GLU A 81 40.34 -3.79 12.17
N GLU A 82 40.98 -2.62 12.19
CA GLU A 82 40.45 -1.40 11.56
C GLU A 82 41.07 -1.11 10.19
N LEU A 83 40.21 -0.74 9.23
CA LEU A 83 40.58 -0.20 7.92
C LEU A 83 40.30 1.31 7.88
N LYS A 84 41.36 2.11 7.82
CA LYS A 84 41.31 3.56 7.55
C LYS A 84 41.87 3.84 6.16
N GLY A 85 41.00 3.89 5.15
CA GLY A 85 41.39 4.14 3.76
C GLY A 85 40.55 3.38 2.74
N VAL A 86 41.21 2.74 1.78
CA VAL A 86 40.55 2.04 0.66
C VAL A 86 40.97 0.58 0.64
N GLN A 87 40.00 -0.34 0.61
CA GLN A 87 40.21 -1.76 0.35
C GLN A 87 39.55 -2.16 -0.97
N ILE A 88 40.31 -2.82 -1.84
CA ILE A 88 39.83 -3.39 -3.10
C ILE A 88 40.22 -4.86 -3.15
N ALA A 89 39.23 -5.75 -3.20
CA ALA A 89 39.44 -7.18 -3.28
C ALA A 89 38.74 -7.80 -4.49
N GLY A 90 39.42 -8.71 -5.19
CA GLY A 90 38.86 -9.37 -6.37
C GLY A 90 37.60 -10.18 -6.09
N LEU A 91 37.52 -10.86 -4.94
CA LEU A 91 36.35 -11.66 -4.53
C LEU A 91 35.87 -11.28 -3.13
N ILE A 92 36.75 -11.27 -2.13
CA ILE A 92 36.39 -11.18 -0.71
C ILE A 92 37.18 -10.07 -0.03
N GLY A 93 36.51 -9.05 0.50
CA GLY A 93 37.10 -8.03 1.37
C GLY A 93 36.45 -8.06 2.74
N VAL A 94 37.24 -8.29 3.79
CA VAL A 94 36.77 -8.34 5.18
C VAL A 94 37.58 -7.36 6.03
N SER A 95 36.88 -6.65 6.92
CA SER A 95 37.45 -5.90 8.03
C SER A 95 36.72 -6.33 9.31
N GLY A 96 37.47 -6.80 10.32
CA GLY A 96 36.90 -7.38 11.54
C GLY A 96 36.24 -6.36 12.46
N GLU A 97 36.66 -5.09 12.40
CA GLU A 97 36.08 -4.01 13.19
C GLU A 97 35.53 -2.88 12.28
N ASP A 98 36.12 -1.68 12.39
CA ASP A 98 35.64 -0.46 11.77
C ASP A 98 36.27 -0.22 10.39
N VAL A 99 35.46 0.27 9.45
CA VAL A 99 35.87 0.75 8.13
C VAL A 99 35.59 2.24 8.02
N ILE A 100 36.65 3.04 7.90
CA ILE A 100 36.57 4.47 7.62
C ILE A 100 37.16 4.70 6.24
N GLY A 101 36.31 4.90 5.24
CA GLY A 101 36.72 5.12 3.85
C GLY A 101 35.91 4.30 2.86
N ALA A 102 36.57 3.46 2.05
CA ALA A 102 35.91 2.70 0.98
C ALA A 102 36.30 1.21 0.99
N GLN A 103 35.31 0.34 0.81
CA GLN A 103 35.49 -1.09 0.63
C GLN A 103 34.82 -1.54 -0.67
N ILE A 104 35.58 -2.18 -1.56
CA ILE A 104 35.12 -2.66 -2.86
C ILE A 104 35.50 -4.13 -3.00
N ALA A 105 34.53 -5.00 -3.27
CA ALA A 105 34.77 -6.42 -3.46
C ALA A 105 33.99 -7.02 -4.65
N GLY A 106 34.55 -8.01 -5.33
CA GLY A 106 33.84 -8.67 -6.43
C GLY A 106 32.62 -9.47 -5.99
N VAL A 107 32.66 -10.13 -4.82
CA VAL A 107 31.56 -10.98 -4.34
C VAL A 107 31.13 -10.59 -2.93
N PHE A 108 32.03 -10.64 -1.95
CA PHE A 108 31.70 -10.41 -0.54
C PHE A 108 32.47 -9.22 0.02
N SER A 109 31.74 -8.27 0.62
CA SER A 109 32.30 -7.13 1.34
C SER A 109 31.75 -7.16 2.76
N VAL A 110 32.61 -7.23 3.77
CA VAL A 110 32.21 -7.33 5.18
C VAL A 110 32.95 -6.29 6.02
N ALA A 111 32.19 -5.49 6.77
CA ALA A 111 32.67 -4.66 7.88
C ALA A 111 32.06 -5.20 9.18
N GLY A 112 32.89 -5.59 10.13
CA GLY A 112 32.46 -6.32 11.32
C GLY A 112 31.65 -5.48 12.30
N GLU A 113 31.98 -4.20 12.46
CA GLU A 113 31.25 -3.30 13.34
C GLU A 113 30.65 -2.13 12.57
N ARG A 114 31.42 -1.05 12.37
CA ARG A 114 30.93 0.19 11.76
C ARG A 114 31.56 0.44 10.41
N LEU A 115 30.78 1.01 9.51
CA LEU A 115 31.28 1.53 8.25
C LEU A 115 30.88 3.00 8.09
N SER A 116 31.87 3.87 7.97
CA SER A 116 31.71 5.29 7.65
C SER A 116 32.34 5.57 6.28
N GLY A 117 31.51 5.62 5.24
CA GLY A 117 31.94 5.86 3.86
C GLY A 117 31.20 5.01 2.83
N PHE A 118 31.93 4.25 2.01
CA PHE A 118 31.38 3.51 0.86
C PHE A 118 31.65 2.00 0.97
N GLN A 119 30.63 1.19 0.69
CA GLN A 119 30.75 -0.25 0.55
C GLN A 119 30.11 -0.71 -0.75
N ILE A 120 30.88 -1.39 -1.61
CA ILE A 120 30.39 -1.89 -2.90
C ILE A 120 30.79 -3.36 -3.06
N SER A 121 29.82 -4.23 -3.33
CA SER A 121 30.07 -5.63 -3.63
C SER A 121 29.33 -6.10 -4.89
N GLY A 122 29.93 -6.94 -5.73
CA GLY A 122 29.17 -7.57 -6.83
C GLY A 122 28.12 -8.58 -6.35
N GLY A 123 28.25 -9.14 -5.14
CA GLY A 123 27.32 -10.11 -4.56
C GLY A 123 26.64 -9.57 -3.29
N ILE A 124 27.31 -9.76 -2.16
CA ILE A 124 26.77 -9.54 -0.82
C ILE A 124 27.64 -8.53 -0.07
N SER A 125 26.98 -7.53 0.54
CA SER A 125 27.60 -6.54 1.43
C SER A 125 27.02 -6.66 2.84
N VAL A 126 27.88 -6.70 3.86
CA VAL A 126 27.49 -6.80 5.27
C VAL A 126 28.20 -5.73 6.08
N CYS A 127 27.45 -5.04 6.94
CA CYS A 127 27.96 -4.19 8.01
C CYS A 127 27.32 -4.67 9.33
N GLY A 128 28.13 -5.05 10.32
CA GLY A 128 27.62 -5.73 11.52
C GLY A 128 26.72 -4.87 12.39
N GLU A 129 27.01 -3.58 12.55
CA GLU A 129 26.25 -2.70 13.43
C GLU A 129 25.75 -1.44 12.71
N ILE A 130 26.65 -0.49 12.42
CA ILE A 130 26.28 0.87 12.01
C ILE A 130 26.91 1.22 10.67
N LEU A 131 26.10 1.60 9.69
CA LEU A 131 26.58 2.10 8.41
C LEU A 131 26.14 3.55 8.18
N HIS A 132 27.10 4.45 8.03
CA HIS A 132 26.91 5.83 7.62
C HIS A 132 27.55 6.06 6.25
N GLY A 133 26.73 6.33 5.23
CA GLY A 133 27.19 6.64 3.89
C GLY A 133 26.45 5.86 2.80
N PHE A 134 27.18 5.12 1.97
CA PHE A 134 26.66 4.46 0.78
C PHE A 134 26.97 2.97 0.79
N GLN A 135 25.96 2.14 0.52
CA GLN A 135 26.12 0.71 0.36
C GLN A 135 25.45 0.24 -0.93
N ALA A 136 26.18 -0.48 -1.77
CA ALA A 136 25.65 -1.08 -2.99
C ALA A 136 26.04 -2.55 -3.12
N SER A 137 25.08 -3.41 -3.46
CA SER A 137 25.36 -4.80 -3.78
C SER A 137 24.57 -5.36 -4.95
N GLY A 138 25.08 -6.42 -5.58
CA GLY A 138 24.34 -7.09 -6.65
C GLY A 138 23.13 -7.88 -6.15
N LEU A 139 23.25 -8.55 -5.00
CA LEU A 139 22.24 -9.49 -4.53
C LEU A 139 21.66 -9.13 -3.16
N ILE A 140 22.49 -8.96 -2.14
CA ILE A 140 22.03 -8.76 -0.76
C ILE A 140 22.90 -7.73 -0.04
N SER A 141 22.27 -6.74 0.58
CA SER A 141 22.93 -5.84 1.53
C SER A 141 22.32 -5.98 2.92
N VAL A 142 23.17 -6.11 3.95
CA VAL A 142 22.76 -6.24 5.35
C VAL A 142 23.46 -5.18 6.20
N THR A 143 22.70 -4.54 7.10
CA THR A 143 23.20 -3.68 8.17
C THR A 143 22.53 -4.10 9.48
N GLY A 144 23.31 -4.55 10.46
CA GLY A 144 22.75 -5.25 11.61
C GLY A 144 21.93 -4.39 12.56
N ASN A 145 22.18 -3.07 12.61
CA ASN A 145 21.47 -2.18 13.54
C ASN A 145 20.99 -0.89 12.86
N GLU A 146 21.91 0.01 12.53
CA GLU A 146 21.58 1.36 12.06
C GLU A 146 22.19 1.67 10.70
N PHE A 147 21.37 2.20 9.79
CA PHE A 147 21.82 2.69 8.49
C PHE A 147 21.42 4.16 8.30
N ARG A 148 22.38 5.02 7.91
CA ARG A 148 22.13 6.40 7.49
C ARG A 148 22.78 6.68 6.15
N GLY A 149 21.98 6.99 5.13
CA GLY A 149 22.47 7.39 3.80
C GLY A 149 21.72 6.73 2.65
N ILE A 150 22.44 6.07 1.73
CA ILE A 150 21.86 5.43 0.54
C ILE A 150 22.23 3.94 0.48
N GLN A 151 21.24 3.06 0.49
CA GLN A 151 21.41 1.61 0.35
C GLN A 151 20.72 1.13 -0.92
N THR A 152 21.47 0.54 -1.86
CA THR A 152 20.92 0.06 -3.14
C THR A 152 21.36 -1.35 -3.47
N THR A 153 20.42 -2.23 -3.83
CA THR A 153 20.74 -3.63 -4.14
C THR A 153 19.92 -4.18 -5.29
N GLY A 154 20.49 -5.09 -6.10
CA GLY A 154 19.72 -5.76 -7.16
C GLY A 154 18.66 -6.73 -6.61
N GLY A 155 18.89 -7.35 -5.46
CA GLY A 155 17.95 -8.25 -4.78
C GLY A 155 17.31 -7.65 -3.52
N ILE A 156 17.95 -7.86 -2.36
CA ILE A 156 17.36 -7.66 -1.03
C ILE A 156 18.21 -6.69 -0.18
N ASN A 157 17.56 -5.74 0.49
CA ASN A 157 18.16 -4.97 1.58
C ASN A 157 17.56 -5.37 2.93
N VAL A 158 18.41 -5.50 3.95
CA VAL A 158 17.99 -5.72 5.34
C VAL A 158 18.71 -4.73 6.27
N THR A 159 17.94 -4.03 7.09
CA THR A 159 18.44 -3.18 8.17
C THR A 159 17.79 -3.60 9.49
N GLY A 160 18.58 -3.86 10.52
CA GLY A 160 18.08 -4.47 11.75
C GLY A 160 17.07 -3.63 12.51
N GLU A 161 17.38 -2.36 12.81
CA GLU A 161 16.56 -1.53 13.69
C GLU A 161 16.16 -0.21 13.01
N TYR A 162 17.15 0.62 12.68
CA TYR A 162 16.90 2.00 12.24
C TYR A 162 17.45 2.29 10.85
N PHE A 163 16.63 2.87 9.98
CA PHE A 163 17.05 3.36 8.68
C PHE A 163 16.68 4.83 8.46
N GLN A 164 17.63 5.63 8.00
CA GLN A 164 17.41 7.01 7.57
C GLN A 164 18.04 7.29 6.19
N GLY A 165 17.22 7.67 5.21
CA GLY A 165 17.68 8.08 3.88
C GLY A 165 16.93 7.41 2.72
N LEU A 166 17.66 6.83 1.78
CA LEU A 166 17.11 6.16 0.58
C LEU A 166 17.47 4.67 0.57
N GLN A 167 16.46 3.79 0.55
CA GLN A 167 16.63 2.35 0.44
C GLN A 167 15.96 1.84 -0.85
N THR A 168 16.75 1.28 -1.76
CA THR A 168 16.27 0.79 -3.06
C THR A 168 16.68 -0.66 -3.30
N SER A 169 15.73 -1.49 -3.74
CA SER A 169 16.02 -2.89 -4.08
C SER A 169 15.28 -3.36 -5.33
N GLY A 170 15.77 -4.39 -6.02
CA GLY A 170 14.97 -5.04 -7.06
C GLY A 170 13.79 -5.85 -6.50
N LEU A 171 13.96 -6.52 -5.35
CA LEU A 171 12.97 -7.47 -4.83
C LEU A 171 12.41 -7.05 -3.47
N ILE A 172 13.23 -6.91 -2.43
CA ILE A 172 12.73 -6.75 -1.06
C ILE A 172 13.57 -5.75 -0.26
N ASN A 173 12.92 -4.82 0.43
CA ASN A 173 13.53 -4.02 1.49
C ASN A 173 12.89 -4.36 2.84
N VAL A 174 13.73 -4.59 3.87
CA VAL A 174 13.27 -4.83 5.24
C VAL A 174 14.00 -3.90 6.22
N THR A 175 13.24 -3.26 7.10
CA THR A 175 13.77 -2.54 8.28
C THR A 175 13.03 -3.01 9.52
N GLY A 176 13.75 -3.47 10.55
CA GLY A 176 13.09 -4.15 11.67
C GLY A 176 12.24 -3.25 12.56
N SER A 177 12.59 -1.97 12.71
CA SER A 177 11.88 -1.07 13.64
C SER A 177 11.45 0.23 12.94
N GLN A 178 12.36 1.20 12.78
CA GLN A 178 12.01 2.54 12.33
C GLN A 178 12.64 2.92 11.00
N PHE A 179 11.86 3.55 10.12
CA PHE A 179 12.30 4.03 8.82
C PHE A 179 11.92 5.49 8.59
N TYR A 180 12.90 6.29 8.16
CA TYR A 180 12.73 7.71 7.83
C TYR A 180 13.33 8.02 6.45
N GLY A 181 12.48 8.29 5.46
CA GLY A 181 12.92 8.69 4.11
C GLY A 181 12.15 8.02 2.97
N ILE A 182 12.87 7.47 2.00
CA ILE A 182 12.28 6.83 0.81
C ILE A 182 12.66 5.34 0.77
N GLN A 183 11.68 4.47 0.71
CA GLN A 183 11.86 3.02 0.55
C GLN A 183 11.19 2.58 -0.75
N ALA A 184 11.97 2.09 -1.72
CA ALA A 184 11.46 1.75 -3.05
C ALA A 184 11.92 0.36 -3.52
N THR A 185 11.01 -0.44 -4.06
CA THR A 185 11.34 -1.78 -4.56
C THR A 185 10.43 -2.26 -5.69
N GLY A 186 10.90 -3.21 -6.50
CA GLY A 186 10.05 -3.92 -7.46
C GLY A 186 9.08 -4.91 -6.79
N GLY A 187 9.39 -5.42 -5.59
CA GLY A 187 8.58 -6.42 -4.90
C GLY A 187 7.91 -5.91 -3.62
N ILE A 188 8.57 -6.10 -2.48
CA ILE A 188 7.98 -5.95 -1.14
C ILE A 188 8.82 -5.03 -0.24
N ASN A 189 8.19 -4.04 0.38
CA ASN A 189 8.78 -3.25 1.46
C ASN A 189 8.16 -3.62 2.80
N VAL A 190 8.97 -3.84 3.84
CA VAL A 190 8.51 -4.12 5.21
C VAL A 190 9.24 -3.23 6.21
N VAL A 191 8.48 -2.54 7.06
CA VAL A 191 8.99 -1.87 8.25
C VAL A 191 8.23 -2.38 9.48
N GLY A 192 8.96 -2.89 10.47
CA GLY A 192 8.34 -3.62 11.58
C GLY A 192 7.54 -2.75 12.54
N GLU A 193 7.86 -1.46 12.68
CA GLU A 193 7.13 -0.54 13.56
C GLU A 193 6.71 0.72 12.80
N THR A 194 7.56 1.75 12.78
CA THR A 194 7.21 3.11 12.38
C THR A 194 7.86 3.50 11.06
N PHE A 195 7.05 3.95 10.11
CA PHE A 195 7.48 4.49 8.83
C PHE A 195 7.14 5.98 8.71
N ARG A 196 8.10 6.80 8.27
CA ARG A 196 7.87 8.21 7.91
C ARG A 196 8.51 8.55 6.56
N GLY A 197 7.70 8.93 5.58
CA GLY A 197 8.16 9.39 4.27
C GLY A 197 7.40 8.77 3.09
N LEU A 198 8.11 8.19 2.12
CA LEU A 198 7.54 7.59 0.92
C LEU A 198 7.89 6.10 0.80
N GLN A 199 6.88 5.22 0.81
CA GLN A 199 7.04 3.77 0.65
C GLN A 199 6.41 3.33 -0.67
N VAL A 200 7.21 2.84 -1.62
CA VAL A 200 6.76 2.46 -2.97
C VAL A 200 7.21 1.05 -3.31
N SER A 201 6.27 0.19 -3.71
CA SER A 201 6.59 -1.18 -4.10
C SER A 201 5.80 -1.63 -5.32
N GLY A 202 6.28 -2.62 -6.07
CA GLY A 202 5.47 -3.24 -7.11
C GLY A 202 4.30 -4.05 -6.54
N LEU A 203 4.46 -4.72 -5.39
CA LEU A 203 3.46 -5.64 -4.86
C LEU A 203 2.94 -5.25 -3.47
N ILE A 204 3.81 -5.14 -2.47
CA ILE A 204 3.37 -5.03 -1.06
C ILE A 204 4.21 -4.01 -0.29
N ASN A 205 3.53 -3.12 0.43
CA ASN A 205 4.12 -2.26 1.45
C ASN A 205 3.51 -2.57 2.82
N VAL A 206 4.36 -2.75 3.84
CA VAL A 206 3.93 -2.99 5.23
C VAL A 206 4.61 -2.02 6.18
N ALA A 207 3.83 -1.46 7.11
CA ALA A 207 4.30 -0.85 8.35
C ALA A 207 3.57 -1.49 9.54
N GLY A 208 4.30 -2.05 10.51
CA GLY A 208 3.67 -2.84 11.57
C GLY A 208 2.86 -2.03 12.57
N GLU A 209 3.23 -0.77 12.84
CA GLU A 209 2.56 0.05 13.86
C GLU A 209 2.06 1.38 13.31
N SER A 210 2.95 2.28 12.89
CA SER A 210 2.56 3.63 12.48
C SER A 210 3.14 4.04 11.14
N PHE A 211 2.35 4.75 10.35
CA PHE A 211 2.75 5.25 9.04
C PHE A 211 2.41 6.73 8.90
N LYS A 212 3.38 7.54 8.47
CA LYS A 212 3.16 8.95 8.12
C LYS A 212 3.78 9.27 6.76
N GLY A 213 2.94 9.63 5.78
CA GLY A 213 3.40 10.07 4.46
C GLY A 213 2.60 9.44 3.32
N ILE A 214 3.29 8.89 2.32
CA ILE A 214 2.68 8.26 1.14
C ILE A 214 3.07 6.78 1.06
N GLN A 215 2.08 5.89 1.00
CA GLN A 215 2.25 4.45 0.78
C GLN A 215 1.60 4.07 -0.55
N ALA A 216 2.38 3.62 -1.53
CA ALA A 216 1.91 3.36 -2.89
C ALA A 216 2.38 2.01 -3.43
N THR A 217 1.46 1.21 -3.96
CA THR A 217 1.78 -0.14 -4.45
C THR A 217 0.83 -0.65 -5.54
N GLY A 218 1.26 -1.68 -6.26
CA GLY A 218 0.40 -2.39 -7.21
C GLY A 218 -0.70 -3.22 -6.53
N ALA A 219 -0.42 -3.90 -5.40
CA ALA A 219 -1.38 -4.83 -4.80
C ALA A 219 -1.83 -4.47 -3.37
N PHE A 220 -0.96 -4.50 -2.35
CA PHE A 220 -1.37 -4.40 -0.95
C PHE A 220 -0.57 -3.37 -0.15
N ASN A 221 -1.25 -2.38 0.42
CA ASN A 221 -0.70 -1.51 1.46
C ASN A 221 -1.30 -1.90 2.80
N ILE A 222 -0.45 -2.16 3.80
CA ILE A 222 -0.87 -2.58 5.13
C ILE A 222 -0.18 -1.70 6.18
N THR A 223 -0.97 -1.13 7.09
CA THR A 223 -0.50 -0.48 8.31
C THR A 223 -1.21 -1.06 9.51
N GLY A 224 -0.47 -1.67 10.44
CA GLY A 224 -1.08 -2.41 11.55
C GLY A 224 -1.77 -1.54 12.61
N GLY A 225 -1.31 -0.30 12.79
CA GLY A 225 -1.92 0.66 13.71
C GLY A 225 -2.39 1.93 12.99
N THR A 226 -1.72 3.06 13.27
CA THR A 226 -2.18 4.39 12.83
C THR A 226 -1.56 4.82 11.50
N PHE A 227 -2.37 5.37 10.61
CA PHE A 227 -1.95 5.88 9.31
C PHE A 227 -2.30 7.35 9.15
N LYS A 228 -1.33 8.17 8.74
CA LYS A 228 -1.53 9.58 8.41
C LYS A 228 -0.96 9.93 7.04
N GLY A 229 -1.82 10.27 6.09
CA GLY A 229 -1.41 10.73 4.75
C GLY A 229 -2.19 10.10 3.61
N LEU A 230 -1.50 9.58 2.59
CA LEU A 230 -2.10 9.02 1.37
C LEU A 230 -1.71 7.55 1.17
N GLN A 231 -2.70 6.67 1.09
CA GLN A 231 -2.53 5.23 0.83
C GLN A 231 -3.15 4.87 -0.54
N VAL A 232 -2.33 4.38 -1.47
CA VAL A 232 -2.78 4.05 -2.84
C VAL A 232 -2.37 2.62 -3.21
N ALA A 233 -3.34 1.78 -3.52
CA ALA A 233 -3.10 0.40 -3.91
C ALA A 233 -4.03 -0.01 -5.06
N GLY A 234 -3.55 -0.82 -6.00
CA GLY A 234 -4.44 -1.44 -6.99
C GLY A 234 -5.42 -2.44 -6.37
N GLY A 235 -4.99 -3.16 -5.33
CA GLY A 235 -5.81 -4.12 -4.58
C GLY A 235 -6.39 -3.52 -3.30
N PHE A 236 -5.68 -3.71 -2.19
CA PHE A 236 -6.16 -3.41 -0.85
C PHE A 236 -5.33 -2.36 -0.14
N ASN A 237 -6.02 -1.42 0.51
CA ASN A 237 -5.47 -0.55 1.54
C ASN A 237 -6.07 -0.95 2.89
N ILE A 238 -5.22 -1.31 3.85
CA ILE A 238 -5.64 -1.75 5.19
C ILE A 238 -4.94 -0.90 6.25
N VAL A 239 -5.72 -0.36 7.19
CA VAL A 239 -5.25 0.35 8.38
C VAL A 239 -5.95 -0.24 9.60
N GLY A 240 -5.20 -0.91 10.49
CA GLY A 240 -5.77 -1.69 11.59
C GLY A 240 -6.47 -0.86 12.66
N ASP A 241 -6.06 0.39 12.86
CA ASP A 241 -6.61 1.27 13.91
C ASP A 241 -7.18 2.57 13.33
N GLN A 242 -6.40 3.65 13.30
CA GLN A 242 -6.88 4.98 12.89
C GLN A 242 -6.27 5.42 11.56
N LEU A 243 -7.13 5.77 10.60
CA LEU A 243 -6.79 6.45 9.37
C LEU A 243 -7.07 7.95 9.51
N SER A 244 -6.06 8.79 9.27
CA SER A 244 -6.19 10.24 9.08
C SER A 244 -5.65 10.64 7.71
N GLY A 245 -6.53 10.71 6.71
CA GLY A 245 -6.11 11.02 5.33
C GLY A 245 -6.96 10.39 4.24
N LEU A 246 -6.33 9.93 3.16
CA LEU A 246 -7.01 9.41 1.97
C LEU A 246 -6.54 7.98 1.65
N GLN A 247 -7.49 7.07 1.46
CA GLN A 247 -7.27 5.75 0.85
C GLN A 247 -7.87 5.70 -0.56
N VAL A 248 -7.08 5.24 -1.53
CA VAL A 248 -7.52 5.02 -2.92
C VAL A 248 -7.13 3.61 -3.36
N GLY A 249 -8.11 2.79 -3.70
CA GLY A 249 -7.86 1.43 -4.17
C GLY A 249 -9.13 0.65 -4.43
N THR A 250 -9.01 -0.61 -4.86
CA THR A 250 -10.19 -1.44 -5.10
C THR A 250 -10.96 -1.70 -3.80
N PHE A 251 -10.22 -2.01 -2.73
CA PHE A 251 -10.73 -2.25 -1.39
C PHE A 251 -10.02 -1.36 -0.37
N ASN A 252 -10.78 -0.59 0.40
CA ASN A 252 -10.27 0.25 1.48
C ASN A 252 -10.89 -0.18 2.80
N VAL A 253 -10.07 -0.54 3.79
CA VAL A 253 -10.52 -1.06 5.09
C VAL A 253 -9.80 -0.36 6.23
N THR A 254 -10.56 0.14 7.20
CA THR A 254 -10.02 0.70 8.44
C THR A 254 -10.96 0.52 9.63
N SER A 255 -10.46 0.63 10.86
CA SER A 255 -11.31 0.62 12.06
C SER A 255 -11.93 2.00 12.29
N TYR A 256 -11.14 3.07 12.29
CA TYR A 256 -11.60 4.44 12.47
C TYR A 256 -11.04 5.34 11.38
N SER A 257 -11.92 5.97 10.60
CA SER A 257 -11.53 6.86 9.50
C SER A 257 -11.89 8.31 9.78
N THR A 258 -10.88 9.18 9.80
CA THR A 258 -11.03 10.63 9.68
C THR A 258 -10.44 11.08 8.34
N GLY A 259 -11.27 11.17 7.30
CA GLY A 259 -10.80 11.48 5.96
C GLY A 259 -11.64 10.87 4.85
N ALA A 260 -11.00 10.41 3.78
CA ALA A 260 -11.70 9.90 2.59
C ALA A 260 -11.27 8.49 2.19
N GLN A 261 -12.22 7.68 1.73
CA GLN A 261 -11.98 6.40 1.08
C GLN A 261 -12.62 6.41 -0.31
N ILE A 262 -11.83 6.12 -1.34
CA ILE A 262 -12.27 6.08 -2.73
C ILE A 262 -11.93 4.72 -3.30
N GLY A 263 -12.94 3.95 -3.69
CA GLY A 263 -12.72 2.58 -4.15
C GLY A 263 -13.98 1.90 -4.63
N ILE A 264 -13.88 0.65 -5.05
CA ILE A 264 -15.08 -0.13 -5.38
C ILE A 264 -15.81 -0.50 -4.08
N PHE A 265 -15.03 -0.92 -3.07
CA PHE A 265 -15.52 -1.28 -1.74
C PHE A 265 -14.79 -0.47 -0.67
N ASN A 266 -15.55 0.24 0.16
CA ASN A 266 -15.02 0.97 1.31
C ASN A 266 -15.64 0.42 2.59
N ALA A 267 -14.82 0.08 3.58
CA ALA A 267 -15.23 -0.44 4.87
C ALA A 267 -14.56 0.34 6.01
N ALA A 268 -15.35 0.74 6.99
CA ALA A 268 -14.89 1.37 8.22
C ALA A 268 -15.63 0.82 9.45
N GLY A 269 -15.03 0.82 10.64
CA GLY A 269 -15.82 0.74 11.87
C GLY A 269 -16.61 2.03 12.06
N GLU A 270 -15.90 3.14 12.21
CA GLU A 270 -16.45 4.50 12.23
C GLU A 270 -15.91 5.31 11.05
N MET A 271 -16.79 5.99 10.32
CA MET A 271 -16.42 6.86 9.19
C MET A 271 -16.80 8.32 9.45
N ASN A 272 -15.83 9.11 9.92
CA ASN A 272 -15.91 10.56 10.05
C ASN A 272 -15.26 11.24 8.83
N GLY A 273 -16.00 11.29 7.72
CA GLY A 273 -15.51 11.91 6.50
C GLY A 273 -16.31 11.49 5.27
N PHE A 274 -15.64 11.04 4.21
CA PHE A 274 -16.28 10.77 2.93
C PHE A 274 -15.94 9.37 2.40
N GLN A 275 -16.95 8.65 1.93
CA GLN A 275 -16.74 7.40 1.17
C GLN A 275 -17.31 7.55 -0.23
N LEU A 276 -16.53 7.17 -1.24
CA LEU A 276 -16.99 7.05 -2.61
C LEU A 276 -16.72 5.65 -3.13
N GLY A 277 -17.77 4.91 -3.46
CA GLY A 277 -17.61 3.59 -4.06
C GLY A 277 -18.90 2.95 -4.55
N LEU A 278 -18.82 1.75 -5.09
CA LEU A 278 -20.04 0.99 -5.40
C LEU A 278 -20.71 0.53 -4.11
N VAL A 279 -19.91 0.10 -3.15
CA VAL A 279 -20.37 -0.33 -1.83
C VAL A 279 -19.59 0.39 -0.75
N ASN A 280 -20.32 1.06 0.14
CA ASN A 280 -19.79 1.64 1.35
C ASN A 280 -20.41 0.96 2.57
N HIS A 281 -19.57 0.47 3.46
CA HIS A 281 -19.98 -0.20 4.68
C HIS A 281 -19.32 0.42 5.90
N SER A 282 -20.12 0.66 6.93
CA SER A 282 -19.65 1.20 8.20
C SER A 282 -20.52 0.74 9.36
N GLN A 283 -19.98 0.69 10.58
CA GLN A 283 -20.85 0.54 11.75
C GLN A 283 -21.53 1.88 12.04
N GLU A 284 -20.74 2.94 12.16
CA GLU A 284 -21.17 4.32 12.40
C GLU A 284 -20.66 5.25 11.28
N THR A 285 -21.49 6.18 10.83
CA THR A 285 -21.18 7.09 9.73
C THR A 285 -21.59 8.53 10.03
N PRO A 286 -20.84 9.25 10.90
CA PRO A 286 -20.96 10.70 11.00
C PRO A 286 -20.66 11.43 9.68
N GLY A 287 -19.97 10.76 8.74
CA GLY A 287 -19.62 11.26 7.42
C GLY A 287 -20.71 11.16 6.35
N VAL A 288 -20.26 11.18 5.10
CA VAL A 288 -21.05 11.16 3.86
C VAL A 288 -20.66 9.94 3.03
N PRO A 289 -21.50 8.90 2.96
CA PRO A 289 -21.28 7.77 2.06
C PRO A 289 -22.00 7.99 0.73
N VAL A 290 -21.24 8.02 -0.36
CA VAL A 290 -21.75 8.06 -1.73
C VAL A 290 -21.43 6.74 -2.41
N GLY A 291 -22.42 5.88 -2.52
CA GLY A 291 -22.31 4.62 -3.22
C GLY A 291 -23.64 4.00 -3.61
N LEU A 292 -23.60 3.11 -4.60
CA LEU A 292 -24.81 2.44 -5.08
C LEU A 292 -25.50 1.73 -3.91
N VAL A 293 -24.70 1.11 -3.04
CA VAL A 293 -25.10 0.47 -1.80
C VAL A 293 -24.36 1.13 -0.64
N ASN A 294 -25.10 1.80 0.26
CA ASN A 294 -24.54 2.37 1.49
C ASN A 294 -25.18 1.67 2.70
N ILE A 295 -24.36 1.05 3.54
CA ILE A 295 -24.83 0.31 4.71
C ILE A 295 -24.14 0.87 5.94
N SER A 296 -24.93 1.43 6.85
CA SER A 296 -24.49 1.78 8.19
C SER A 296 -25.33 1.03 9.23
N LYS A 297 -24.68 0.41 10.22
CA LYS A 297 -25.39 -0.37 11.25
C LYS A 297 -26.24 0.51 12.17
N PHE A 298 -25.69 1.65 12.60
CA PHE A 298 -26.35 2.52 13.58
C PHE A 298 -27.05 3.73 12.94
N ASP A 299 -26.53 4.25 11.83
CA ASP A 299 -27.08 5.43 11.14
C ASP A 299 -27.90 5.10 9.88
N GLY A 300 -28.00 3.81 9.55
CA GLY A 300 -28.57 3.32 8.29
C GLY A 300 -29.95 2.71 8.40
N ARG A 301 -30.71 2.80 7.31
CA ARG A 301 -32.00 2.13 7.11
C ARG A 301 -32.05 1.52 5.72
N ILE A 302 -32.39 0.23 5.65
CA ILE A 302 -32.59 -0.48 4.39
C ILE A 302 -34.08 -0.79 4.29
N LYS A 303 -34.74 -0.25 3.26
CA LYS A 303 -36.18 -0.47 3.03
C LYS A 303 -36.40 -1.06 1.65
N TRP A 304 -37.32 -2.01 1.57
CA TRP A 304 -37.94 -2.38 0.30
C TRP A 304 -38.85 -1.24 -0.14
N ILE A 305 -38.82 -0.85 -1.42
CA ILE A 305 -39.64 0.24 -1.95
C ILE A 305 -40.32 -0.21 -3.23
N SER A 306 -41.64 -0.02 -3.32
CA SER A 306 -42.43 -0.31 -4.51
C SER A 306 -43.30 0.87 -4.85
N TRP A 307 -43.36 1.25 -6.13
CA TRP A 307 -44.19 2.37 -6.58
C TRP A 307 -44.73 2.16 -7.98
N ALA A 308 -45.86 2.81 -8.24
CA ALA A 308 -46.39 2.98 -9.57
C ALA A 308 -46.21 4.43 -10.05
N ASN A 309 -45.98 4.63 -11.34
CA ASN A 309 -45.89 5.95 -11.95
C ASN A 309 -46.45 5.97 -13.37
N ASN A 310 -46.64 7.17 -13.93
CA ASN A 310 -47.17 7.38 -15.29
C ASN A 310 -46.14 7.20 -16.42
N ILE A 311 -44.97 6.61 -16.16
CA ILE A 311 -43.87 6.43 -17.14
C ILE A 311 -43.53 4.95 -17.33
N SER A 312 -43.17 4.28 -16.23
CA SER A 312 -42.67 2.90 -16.15
C SER A 312 -43.60 1.96 -15.38
N GLY A 313 -44.89 2.29 -15.27
CA GLY A 313 -45.89 1.38 -14.70
C GLY A 313 -45.63 1.04 -13.25
N ILE A 314 -45.02 -0.12 -12.99
CA ILE A 314 -44.73 -0.62 -11.64
C ILE A 314 -43.22 -0.80 -11.48
N ASN A 315 -42.70 -0.40 -10.34
CA ASN A 315 -41.29 -0.50 -9.99
C ASN A 315 -41.15 -1.01 -8.55
N SER A 316 -40.08 -1.74 -8.29
CA SER A 316 -39.72 -2.30 -6.99
C SER A 316 -38.21 -2.32 -6.83
N GLY A 317 -37.71 -2.06 -5.63
CA GLY A 317 -36.29 -1.96 -5.38
C GLY A 317 -35.94 -1.89 -3.90
N VAL A 318 -34.69 -1.54 -3.65
CA VAL A 318 -34.14 -1.37 -2.31
C VAL A 318 -33.63 0.06 -2.17
N LYS A 319 -34.05 0.72 -1.10
CA LYS A 319 -33.62 2.05 -0.68
C LYS A 319 -32.63 1.92 0.46
N PHE A 320 -31.40 2.33 0.21
CA PHE A 320 -30.32 2.39 1.20
C PHE A 320 -30.23 3.83 1.69
N THR A 321 -30.62 4.07 2.94
CA THR A 321 -30.55 5.40 3.56
C THR A 321 -29.48 5.40 4.63
N VAL A 322 -28.56 6.36 4.62
CA VAL A 322 -27.64 6.64 5.72
C VAL A 322 -27.82 8.10 6.12
N ARG A 323 -28.27 8.34 7.35
CA ARG A 323 -28.70 9.66 7.84
C ARG A 323 -29.75 10.27 6.91
N ASN A 324 -29.39 11.36 6.22
CA ASN A 324 -30.26 12.07 5.29
C ASN A 324 -30.02 11.68 3.84
N LEU A 325 -28.96 10.94 3.51
CA LEU A 325 -28.66 10.56 2.13
C LEU A 325 -29.23 9.20 1.83
N TYR A 326 -29.77 9.01 0.62
CA TYR A 326 -30.17 7.69 0.17
C TYR A 326 -29.81 7.42 -1.28
N SER A 327 -29.62 6.14 -1.58
CA SER A 327 -29.63 5.58 -2.92
C SER A 327 -30.77 4.59 -3.08
N ILE A 328 -31.32 4.48 -4.29
CA ILE A 328 -32.30 3.44 -4.64
C ILE A 328 -31.78 2.70 -5.85
N VAL A 329 -31.83 1.36 -5.78
CA VAL A 329 -31.65 0.47 -6.92
C VAL A 329 -32.95 -0.26 -7.13
N ALA A 330 -33.50 -0.18 -8.34
CA ALA A 330 -34.81 -0.71 -8.63
C ALA A 330 -34.89 -1.37 -10.00
N LEU A 331 -35.81 -2.31 -10.09
CA LEU A 331 -36.31 -2.89 -11.32
C LEU A 331 -37.78 -2.54 -11.47
N GLY A 332 -38.25 -2.41 -12.70
CA GLY A 332 -39.65 -2.21 -12.97
C GLY A 332 -40.04 -2.82 -14.30
N GLY A 333 -41.28 -2.58 -14.69
CA GLY A 333 -41.78 -3.03 -15.96
C GLY A 333 -43.07 -2.34 -16.33
N ILE A 334 -43.44 -2.50 -17.61
CA ILE A 334 -44.51 -1.76 -18.30
C ILE A 334 -44.03 -0.35 -18.65
N ASN A 335 -43.79 -0.10 -19.92
CA ASN A 335 -43.51 1.22 -20.44
C ASN A 335 -44.84 1.85 -20.86
N ILE A 336 -45.44 2.59 -19.92
CA ILE A 336 -46.70 3.32 -20.13
C ILE A 336 -46.53 4.39 -21.21
N TYR A 337 -45.34 5.00 -21.33
CA TYR A 337 -45.10 6.05 -22.31
C TYR A 337 -45.27 5.58 -23.77
N LYS A 338 -44.98 4.30 -24.05
CA LYS A 338 -45.13 3.70 -25.39
C LYS A 338 -46.23 2.63 -25.47
N ASP A 339 -47.04 2.47 -24.42
CA ASP A 339 -48.03 1.39 -24.28
C ASP A 339 -47.43 -0.03 -24.46
N ILE A 340 -46.19 -0.24 -24.01
CA ILE A 340 -45.49 -1.53 -24.09
C ILE A 340 -45.62 -2.24 -22.74
N THR A 341 -46.38 -3.34 -22.71
CA THR A 341 -46.66 -4.11 -21.48
C THR A 341 -45.53 -5.07 -21.07
N GLN A 342 -44.60 -5.38 -21.99
CA GLN A 342 -43.50 -6.32 -21.78
C GLN A 342 -42.13 -5.61 -21.84
N SER A 343 -41.95 -4.58 -21.03
CA SER A 343 -40.66 -3.91 -20.86
C SER A 343 -40.04 -4.25 -19.50
N LEU A 344 -38.71 -4.24 -19.44
CA LEU A 344 -37.93 -4.33 -18.21
C LEU A 344 -37.21 -3.00 -17.99
N THR A 345 -37.37 -2.40 -16.81
CA THR A 345 -36.71 -1.15 -16.47
C THR A 345 -35.68 -1.35 -15.38
N TYR A 346 -34.55 -0.66 -15.48
CA TYR A 346 -33.48 -0.62 -14.49
C TYR A 346 -33.30 0.83 -14.06
N ALA A 347 -33.37 1.10 -12.76
CA ALA A 347 -33.32 2.47 -12.27
C ALA A 347 -32.40 2.65 -11.06
N GLY A 348 -31.68 3.76 -11.06
CA GLY A 348 -30.84 4.22 -9.96
C GLY A 348 -31.24 5.64 -9.56
N PHE A 349 -31.37 5.90 -8.26
CA PHE A 349 -31.70 7.22 -7.73
C PHE A 349 -30.76 7.60 -6.60
N TYR A 350 -30.48 8.89 -6.48
CA TYR A 350 -29.77 9.48 -5.36
C TYR A 350 -30.50 10.72 -4.84
N GLY A 351 -30.69 10.78 -3.54
CA GLY A 351 -31.47 11.82 -2.93
C GLY A 351 -31.16 12.13 -1.49
N ILE A 352 -31.91 13.11 -1.01
CA ILE A 352 -31.89 13.59 0.36
C ILE A 352 -33.28 13.35 0.96
N SER A 353 -33.31 12.81 2.17
CA SER A 353 -34.48 12.60 3.01
C SER A 353 -34.37 13.47 4.24
N VAL A 354 -35.35 14.36 4.44
CA VAL A 354 -35.42 15.28 5.58
C VAL A 354 -36.58 14.85 6.48
N PRO A 355 -36.32 14.52 7.76
CA PRO A 355 -37.38 14.18 8.70
C PRO A 355 -38.21 15.42 9.07
N LEU A 356 -39.53 15.29 9.01
CA LEU A 356 -40.55 16.30 9.36
C LEU A 356 -41.56 15.67 10.33
N GLY A 357 -41.07 15.18 11.48
CA GLY A 357 -41.88 14.45 12.46
C GLY A 357 -42.29 13.07 11.96
N ARG A 358 -43.59 12.84 11.74
CA ARG A 358 -44.11 11.57 11.17
C ARG A 358 -43.99 11.48 9.65
N PHE A 359 -43.52 12.55 9.01
CA PHE A 359 -43.32 12.62 7.58
C PHE A 359 -41.84 12.70 7.23
N TYR A 360 -41.47 12.26 6.03
CA TYR A 360 -40.16 12.53 5.44
C TYR A 360 -40.37 13.22 4.10
N LEU A 361 -39.75 14.38 3.93
CA LEU A 361 -39.65 15.03 2.64
C LEU A 361 -38.43 14.47 1.92
N ASN A 362 -38.65 13.85 0.77
CA ASN A 362 -37.60 13.27 -0.05
C ASN A 362 -37.49 14.02 -1.37
N THR A 363 -36.27 14.24 -1.82
CA THR A 363 -35.97 14.72 -3.17
C THR A 363 -34.84 13.91 -3.75
N ASP A 364 -34.94 13.51 -5.01
CA ASP A 364 -33.86 12.80 -5.71
C ASP A 364 -33.75 13.18 -7.18
N ILE A 365 -32.58 12.85 -7.71
CA ILE A 365 -32.34 12.69 -9.14
C ILE A 365 -32.16 11.21 -9.43
N GLY A 366 -32.67 10.76 -10.57
CA GLY A 366 -32.52 9.38 -10.99
C GLY A 366 -32.35 9.21 -12.47
N TYR A 367 -31.84 8.04 -12.81
CA TYR A 367 -31.71 7.54 -14.16
C TYR A 367 -32.44 6.20 -14.26
N MET A 368 -33.20 6.04 -15.33
CA MET A 368 -33.88 4.79 -15.66
C MET A 368 -33.58 4.41 -17.11
N TYR A 369 -33.19 3.17 -17.32
CA TYR A 369 -33.12 2.55 -18.64
C TYR A 369 -34.34 1.65 -18.82
N MET A 370 -35.03 1.80 -19.95
CA MET A 370 -36.16 0.97 -20.36
C MET A 370 -35.75 0.09 -21.51
N ASP A 371 -35.60 -1.21 -21.24
CA ASP A 371 -35.44 -2.22 -22.27
C ASP A 371 -36.84 -2.61 -22.77
N ASN A 372 -37.13 -2.21 -24.00
CA ASN A 372 -38.43 -2.44 -24.61
C ASN A 372 -38.46 -3.75 -25.43
N LYS A 373 -37.38 -4.54 -25.41
CA LYS A 373 -37.42 -5.88 -26.02
C LYS A 373 -38.14 -6.83 -25.06
N ASN A 374 -39.12 -7.58 -25.57
CA ASN A 374 -39.83 -8.57 -24.74
C ASN A 374 -38.81 -9.46 -24.03
N ILE A 375 -39.09 -9.72 -22.76
CA ILE A 375 -38.24 -10.43 -21.79
C ILE A 375 -37.69 -11.77 -22.34
N PHE A 376 -38.29 -12.36 -23.40
CA PHE A 376 -37.77 -13.56 -24.09
C PHE A 376 -37.98 -13.65 -25.62
N ARG A 377 -38.41 -12.60 -26.34
CA ARG A 377 -38.56 -12.63 -27.82
C ARG A 377 -38.40 -11.26 -28.49
N SER A 378 -37.43 -11.17 -29.41
CA SER A 378 -37.24 -9.99 -30.27
C SER A 378 -38.43 -9.80 -31.22
N ARG A 379 -39.27 -8.80 -30.98
CA ARG A 379 -40.00 -8.14 -32.07
C ARG A 379 -39.11 -7.01 -32.57
N SER A 380 -38.70 -7.11 -33.83
CA SER A 380 -37.97 -6.03 -34.50
C SER A 380 -38.82 -4.77 -34.56
N GLY A 381 -38.40 -3.67 -33.91
CA GLY A 381 -39.00 -2.35 -34.10
C GLY A 381 -39.02 -1.43 -32.88
N GLU A 382 -39.08 -1.97 -31.66
CA GLU A 382 -39.23 -1.16 -30.44
C GLU A 382 -37.86 -0.62 -29.99
N ILE A 383 -37.79 0.70 -29.75
CA ILE A 383 -36.54 1.39 -29.39
C ILE A 383 -36.48 1.54 -27.87
N ASP A 384 -35.35 1.15 -27.27
CA ASP A 384 -35.08 1.34 -25.85
C ASP A 384 -35.07 2.83 -25.48
N GLN A 385 -35.32 3.15 -24.21
CA GLN A 385 -35.43 4.53 -23.76
C GLN A 385 -34.60 4.79 -22.52
N GLN A 386 -34.12 6.03 -22.42
CA GLN A 386 -33.42 6.56 -21.26
C GLN A 386 -34.29 7.65 -20.65
N VAL A 387 -34.43 7.62 -19.33
CA VAL A 387 -35.23 8.59 -18.59
C VAL A 387 -34.41 9.17 -17.45
N ILE A 388 -34.21 10.49 -17.47
CA ILE A 388 -33.67 11.23 -16.33
C ILE A 388 -34.86 11.80 -15.56
N MET A 389 -34.88 11.62 -14.25
CA MET A 389 -35.98 12.04 -13.38
C MET A 389 -35.46 12.94 -12.27
N VAL A 390 -36.22 13.99 -11.96
CA VAL A 390 -36.10 14.72 -10.71
C VAL A 390 -37.43 14.58 -9.98
N ARG A 391 -37.39 14.08 -8.74
CA ARG A 391 -38.60 13.74 -7.97
C ARG A 391 -38.59 14.46 -6.63
N GLY A 392 -39.77 14.88 -6.20
CA GLY A 392 -40.06 15.30 -4.83
C GLY A 392 -41.27 14.53 -4.30
N PHE A 393 -41.15 13.95 -3.11
CA PHE A 393 -42.21 13.13 -2.53
C PHE A 393 -42.24 13.16 -1.02
N LEU A 394 -43.44 12.99 -0.46
CA LEU A 394 -43.67 12.95 0.97
C LEU A 394 -43.94 11.50 1.38
N ASN A 395 -43.15 10.98 2.30
CA ASN A 395 -43.44 9.71 2.96
C ASN A 395 -44.19 9.96 4.26
N TRP A 396 -45.23 9.19 4.50
CA TRP A 396 -45.95 9.11 5.76
C TRP A 396 -45.63 7.78 6.44
N GLU A 397 -44.94 7.81 7.59
CA GLU A 397 -44.65 6.61 8.38
C GLU A 397 -45.90 6.21 9.18
N LEU A 398 -46.59 5.15 8.72
CA LEU A 398 -47.76 4.58 9.40
C LEU A 398 -47.35 3.74 10.61
N SER A 399 -46.23 3.04 10.48
CA SER A 399 -45.62 2.24 11.55
C SER A 399 -44.10 2.14 11.35
N ASN A 400 -43.40 1.51 12.29
CA ASN A 400 -41.97 1.24 12.16
C ASN A 400 -41.60 0.31 10.99
N LYS A 401 -42.60 -0.34 10.36
CA LYS A 401 -42.39 -1.32 9.27
C LYS A 401 -43.02 -0.94 7.94
N LEU A 402 -43.88 0.08 7.90
CA LEU A 402 -44.65 0.45 6.72
C LEU A 402 -44.76 1.97 6.59
N SER A 403 -44.42 2.47 5.41
CA SER A 403 -44.61 3.87 5.03
C SER A 403 -45.35 3.93 3.69
N LEU A 404 -46.25 4.90 3.54
CA LEU A 404 -46.85 5.23 2.25
C LEU A 404 -46.21 6.51 1.72
N PHE A 405 -46.15 6.67 0.41
CA PHE A 405 -45.66 7.90 -0.18
C PHE A 405 -46.36 8.26 -1.48
N ALA A 406 -46.38 9.56 -1.76
CA ALA A 406 -46.83 10.11 -3.01
C ALA A 406 -46.01 11.35 -3.35
N GLY A 407 -45.85 11.60 -4.63
CA GLY A 407 -45.10 12.76 -5.10
C GLY A 407 -45.24 13.02 -6.57
N SER A 408 -44.51 14.04 -7.01
CA SER A 408 -44.43 14.43 -8.40
C SER A 408 -42.99 14.77 -8.78
N GLY A 409 -42.79 14.99 -10.07
CA GLY A 409 -41.48 15.32 -10.59
C GLY A 409 -41.53 15.73 -12.04
N LEU A 410 -40.33 15.86 -12.62
CA LEU A 410 -40.13 16.08 -14.03
C LEU A 410 -39.26 14.93 -14.56
N SER A 411 -39.62 14.41 -15.73
CA SER A 411 -38.81 13.45 -16.45
C SER A 411 -38.39 13.99 -17.80
N TYR A 412 -37.17 13.72 -18.22
CA TYR A 412 -36.72 13.86 -19.60
C TYR A 412 -36.54 12.47 -20.19
N ILE A 413 -37.30 12.16 -21.23
CA ILE A 413 -37.31 10.85 -21.89
C ILE A 413 -36.68 10.98 -23.27
N SER A 414 -35.73 10.12 -23.61
CA SER A 414 -35.08 10.08 -24.93
C SER A 414 -34.93 8.64 -25.42
N ASP A 415 -35.05 8.44 -26.73
CA ASP A 415 -34.79 7.15 -27.36
C ASP A 415 -33.27 6.87 -27.42
N SER A 416 -32.85 5.66 -27.06
CA SER A 416 -31.45 5.28 -26.84
C SER A 416 -30.55 5.37 -28.08
N ARG A 417 -31.11 5.45 -29.30
CA ARG A 417 -30.32 5.58 -30.55
C ARG A 417 -29.91 7.02 -30.87
N PHE A 418 -30.57 8.02 -30.29
CA PHE A 418 -30.42 9.42 -30.67
C PHE A 418 -30.35 10.30 -29.42
N LEU A 419 -29.25 10.21 -28.68
CA LEU A 419 -29.02 10.87 -27.37
C LEU A 419 -29.26 12.40 -27.32
N ALA A 420 -29.44 13.10 -28.44
CA ALA A 420 -29.46 14.57 -28.47
C ALA A 420 -30.46 15.25 -29.43
N ARG A 421 -31.34 14.52 -30.14
CA ARG A 421 -32.21 15.16 -31.16
C ARG A 421 -33.72 15.02 -30.98
N SER A 422 -34.23 14.24 -30.02
CA SER A 422 -35.69 14.02 -29.89
C SER A 422 -36.15 13.62 -28.48
N GLY A 423 -35.67 14.29 -27.43
CA GLY A 423 -36.17 14.07 -26.07
C GLY A 423 -37.37 14.95 -25.72
N GLU A 424 -38.24 14.46 -24.84
CA GLU A 424 -39.43 15.18 -24.37
C GLU A 424 -39.44 15.30 -22.84
N TYR A 425 -39.84 16.46 -22.33
CA TYR A 425 -40.11 16.66 -20.91
C TYR A 425 -41.54 16.28 -20.58
N ARG A 426 -41.74 15.50 -19.52
CA ARG A 426 -43.06 15.10 -19.05
C ARG A 426 -43.21 15.27 -17.54
N PRO A 427 -44.41 15.68 -17.07
CA PRO A 427 -44.72 15.62 -15.65
C PRO A 427 -44.76 14.17 -15.19
N LEU A 428 -44.12 13.90 -14.06
CA LEU A 428 -44.07 12.59 -13.42
C LEU A 428 -44.97 12.64 -12.18
N PHE A 429 -45.86 11.66 -12.05
CA PHE A 429 -46.66 11.44 -10.85
C PHE A 429 -46.50 10.00 -10.39
N PHE A 430 -46.35 9.81 -9.09
CA PHE A 430 -46.10 8.48 -8.54
C PHE A 430 -46.57 8.35 -7.11
N ALA A 431 -46.91 7.12 -6.74
CA ALA A 431 -47.28 6.74 -5.38
C ALA A 431 -46.85 5.31 -5.11
N GLY A 432 -46.59 5.01 -3.84
CA GLY A 432 -46.04 3.73 -3.46
C GLY A 432 -45.98 3.51 -1.96
N LEU A 433 -45.22 2.49 -1.60
CA LEU A 433 -44.99 2.08 -0.22
C LEU A 433 -43.54 1.67 0.02
N GLU A 434 -43.08 1.86 1.25
CA GLU A 434 -41.81 1.34 1.75
C GLU A 434 -42.08 0.34 2.88
N VAL A 435 -41.37 -0.79 2.88
CA VAL A 435 -41.47 -1.86 3.89
C VAL A 435 -40.10 -2.17 4.48
N PHE A 436 -40.07 -2.47 5.78
CA PHE A 436 -38.86 -2.79 6.56
C PHE A 436 -38.75 -4.29 6.88
#